data_AF-K2HLI2-F1
#
_entry.id   AF-K2HLI2-F1
#
_cell.length_a   1.000
_cell.length_b   1.000
_cell.length_c   1.000
_cell.angle_alpha   90.00
_cell.angle_beta   90.00
_cell.angle_gamma   90.00
#
_symmetry.space_group_name_H-M   'P 1'
#
loop_
_entity.id
_entity.type
_entity.pdbx_description
1 polymer ?
#
loop_
_entity_poly.entity_id
_entity_poly.type
_entity_poly.pdbx_seq_one_letter_code
_entity_poly.pdbx_strand_id
1 'polypeptide(L)'
;MIGRGPIPALLVASLALAGCAATPRDNAPGPNPQLAASVADRLSFYRIDVAPETLTTAQASALHLLMVSERGYLTIQRKARAILTNPDFAD
;
A
#
# COMPACT_ATOMS: atom_id res chain seq x y z
N MET A 1 13.68 67.17 -3.20
CA MET A 1 13.15 67.13 -4.59
C MET A 1 13.16 65.66 -5.03
N ILE A 2 12.16 64.85 -4.72
CA ILE A 2 10.87 64.57 -5.42
C ILE A 2 11.01 64.14 -6.88
N GLY A 3 10.63 62.88 -7.13
CA GLY A 3 10.14 62.30 -8.41
C GLY A 3 10.09 60.75 -8.26
N ARG A 4 9.04 60.10 -7.71
CA ARG A 4 7.67 59.79 -8.18
C ARG A 4 7.54 58.88 -9.43
N GLY A 5 7.48 57.55 -9.17
CA GLY A 5 6.59 56.50 -9.76
C GLY A 5 6.60 56.21 -11.29
N PRO A 6 6.00 55.10 -11.79
CA PRO A 6 5.06 54.15 -11.15
C PRO A 6 5.38 52.62 -11.27
N ILE A 7 4.58 51.85 -10.52
CA ILE A 7 4.36 50.38 -10.39
C ILE A 7 3.67 49.80 -11.68
N PRO A 8 3.40 48.48 -11.95
CA PRO A 8 3.77 47.16 -11.36
C PRO A 8 4.34 46.14 -12.39
N ALA A 9 4.91 45.02 -11.91
CA ALA A 9 4.86 43.76 -12.65
C ALA A 9 4.64 42.60 -11.67
N LEU A 10 3.35 42.36 -11.41
CA LEU A 10 2.81 41.11 -10.89
C LEU A 10 3.10 39.98 -11.89
N LEU A 11 3.73 38.90 -11.42
CA LEU A 11 3.70 37.56 -12.01
C LEU A 11 4.18 36.61 -10.90
N VAL A 12 3.35 36.31 -9.90
CA VAL A 12 2.42 35.17 -9.90
C VAL A 12 2.93 34.01 -10.76
N ALA A 13 3.60 33.06 -10.12
CA ALA A 13 3.65 31.68 -10.60
C ALA A 13 3.70 30.75 -9.38
N SER A 14 2.58 30.73 -8.66
CA SER A 14 2.21 29.61 -7.81
C SER A 14 2.07 28.36 -8.69
N LEU A 15 3.11 27.53 -8.77
CA LEU A 15 2.95 26.13 -9.19
C LEU A 15 2.98 25.28 -7.92
N ALA A 16 1.81 25.10 -7.32
CA ALA A 16 0.99 23.91 -7.56
C ALA A 16 1.60 22.71 -6.82
N LEU A 17 1.34 22.74 -5.51
CA LEU A 17 1.02 21.60 -4.66
C LEU A 17 0.70 20.36 -5.50
N ALA A 18 1.69 19.49 -5.73
CA ALA A 18 1.45 18.11 -6.12
C ALA A 18 0.88 17.42 -4.89
N GLY A 19 -0.41 17.65 -4.64
CA GLY A 19 -1.19 16.78 -3.79
C GLY A 19 -1.07 15.40 -4.41
N CYS A 20 -0.30 14.52 -3.76
CA CYS A 20 -0.63 13.12 -3.75
C CYS A 20 -2.06 13.06 -3.22
N ALA A 21 -3.02 13.10 -4.14
CA ALA A 21 -4.33 12.56 -3.93
C ALA A 21 -4.10 11.06 -3.74
N ALA A 22 -3.68 10.69 -2.53
CA ALA A 22 -4.06 9.44 -1.94
C ALA A 22 -5.58 9.50 -1.87
N THR A 23 -6.23 9.16 -2.98
CA THR A 23 -7.64 8.82 -2.98
C THR A 23 -7.79 7.80 -1.86
N PRO A 24 -8.59 8.06 -0.82
CA PRO A 24 -8.96 7.01 0.10
C PRO A 24 -9.61 5.94 -0.79
N ARG A 25 -8.98 4.77 -0.88
CA ARG A 25 -9.63 3.57 -1.43
C ARG A 25 -10.72 3.22 -0.42
N ASP A 26 -11.83 3.92 -0.58
CA ASP A 26 -13.03 3.82 0.21
C ASP A 26 -13.69 2.46 -0.08
N ASN A 27 -13.82 1.66 0.98
CA ASN A 27 -14.94 0.73 1.21
C ASN A 27 -14.96 -0.63 0.50
N ALA A 28 -13.82 -1.23 0.18
CA ALA A 28 -13.77 -2.69 0.27
C ALA A 28 -13.73 -3.04 1.77
N PRO A 29 -14.58 -3.94 2.30
CA PRO A 29 -14.38 -4.42 3.66
C PRO A 29 -12.98 -5.01 3.72
N GLY A 30 -12.10 -4.35 4.49
CA GLY A 30 -10.74 -4.83 4.71
C GLY A 30 -10.77 -6.26 5.24
N PRO A 31 -9.65 -7.00 5.16
CA PRO A 31 -9.63 -8.38 5.58
C PRO A 31 -10.12 -8.47 7.02
N ASN A 32 -10.76 -9.59 7.38
CA ASN A 32 -11.00 -9.89 8.78
C ASN A 32 -9.68 -9.65 9.55
N PRO A 33 -9.64 -8.73 10.54
CA PRO A 33 -8.40 -8.31 11.17
C PRO A 33 -7.69 -9.48 11.86
N GLN A 34 -8.44 -10.48 12.32
CA GLN A 34 -7.89 -11.70 12.89
C GLN A 34 -7.17 -12.56 11.83
N LEU A 35 -7.74 -12.64 10.62
CA LEU A 35 -7.12 -13.35 9.51
C LEU A 35 -5.85 -12.64 9.05
N ALA A 36 -5.90 -11.30 8.87
CA ALA A 36 -4.73 -10.52 8.48
C ALA A 36 -3.60 -10.65 9.50
N ALA A 37 -3.89 -10.54 10.80
CA ALA A 37 -2.93 -10.75 11.87
C ALA A 37 -2.34 -12.18 11.86
N SER A 38 -3.18 -13.20 11.73
CA SER A 38 -2.73 -14.59 11.65
C SER A 38 -1.84 -14.85 10.43
N VAL A 39 -2.18 -14.27 9.28
CA VAL A 39 -1.38 -14.38 8.05
C VAL A 39 -0.05 -13.67 8.20
N ALA A 40 -0.03 -12.43 8.73
CA ALA A 40 1.18 -11.66 8.96
C ALA A 40 2.12 -12.37 9.94
N ASP A 41 1.60 -12.86 11.07
CA ASP A 41 2.36 -13.64 12.04
C ASP A 41 2.96 -14.90 11.39
N ARG A 42 2.16 -15.62 10.59
CA ARG A 42 2.65 -16.82 9.92
C ARG A 42 3.67 -16.54 8.81
N LEU A 43 3.60 -15.38 8.16
CA LEU A 43 4.58 -14.95 7.17
C LEU A 43 5.95 -14.65 7.77
N SER A 44 6.00 -14.25 9.05
CA SER A 44 7.27 -14.03 9.77
C SER A 44 8.15 -15.29 9.79
N PHE A 45 7.56 -16.49 9.89
CA PHE A 45 8.29 -17.76 9.79
C PHE A 45 9.05 -17.88 8.46
N TYR A 46 8.47 -17.35 7.38
CA TYR A 46 9.07 -17.33 6.04
C TYR A 46 9.96 -16.09 5.80
N ARG A 47 10.32 -15.34 6.85
CA ARG A 47 11.12 -14.10 6.78
C ARG A 47 10.49 -13.06 5.85
N ILE A 48 9.16 -12.94 5.93
CA ILE A 48 8.38 -11.92 5.24
C ILE A 48 7.66 -11.13 6.32
N ASP A 49 8.18 -9.93 6.60
CA ASP A 49 7.58 -9.03 7.57
C ASP A 49 6.60 -8.11 6.85
N VAL A 50 5.32 -8.21 7.19
CA VAL A 50 4.23 -7.38 6.67
C VAL A 50 3.35 -6.95 7.82
N ALA A 51 2.95 -5.68 7.82
CA ALA A 51 1.99 -5.18 8.79
C ALA A 51 0.59 -5.67 8.39
N PRO A 52 -0.20 -6.28 9.31
CA PRO A 52 -1.48 -6.88 8.96
C PRO A 52 -2.48 -5.88 8.37
N GLU A 53 -2.44 -4.62 8.81
CA GLU A 53 -3.26 -3.51 8.31
C GLU A 53 -2.93 -3.10 6.85
N THR A 54 -1.79 -3.55 6.30
CA THR A 54 -1.40 -3.29 4.90
C THR A 54 -1.87 -4.36 3.94
N LEU A 55 -2.37 -5.49 4.44
CA LEU A 55 -2.89 -6.56 3.61
C LEU A 55 -4.29 -6.21 3.11
N THR A 56 -4.51 -6.45 1.82
CA THR A 56 -5.86 -6.44 1.25
C THR A 56 -6.61 -7.73 1.59
N THR A 57 -7.92 -7.76 1.37
CA THR A 57 -8.74 -8.96 1.61
C THR A 57 -8.32 -10.09 0.68
N ALA A 58 -8.06 -9.77 -0.58
CA ALA A 58 -7.57 -10.72 -1.57
C ALA A 58 -6.19 -11.28 -1.19
N GLN A 59 -5.25 -10.42 -0.77
CA GLN A 59 -3.92 -10.84 -0.33
C GLN A 59 -4.00 -11.78 0.87
N ALA A 60 -4.70 -11.38 1.94
CA ALA A 60 -4.80 -12.18 3.16
C ALA A 60 -5.40 -13.58 2.87
N SER A 61 -6.45 -13.64 2.05
CA SER A 61 -7.10 -14.90 1.67
C SER A 61 -6.19 -15.78 0.82
N ALA A 62 -5.53 -15.22 -0.20
CA ALA A 62 -4.62 -15.96 -1.07
C ALA A 62 -3.41 -16.50 -0.30
N LEU A 63 -2.83 -15.70 0.60
CA LEU A 63 -1.72 -16.11 1.45
C LEU A 63 -2.14 -17.21 2.43
N HIS A 64 -3.33 -17.11 3.02
CA HIS A 64 -3.87 -18.17 3.86
C HIS A 64 -4.00 -19.49 3.09
N LEU A 65 -4.64 -19.46 1.92
CA LEU A 65 -4.78 -20.64 1.07
C LEU A 65 -3.42 -21.22 0.65
N LEU A 66 -2.46 -20.37 0.31
CA LEU A 66 -1.09 -20.78 -0.02
C LEU A 66 -0.47 -21.57 1.14
N MET A 67 -0.54 -21.05 2.37
CA MET A 67 0.08 -21.68 3.54
C MET A 67 -0.63 -22.94 4.03
N VAL A 68 -1.88 -23.14 3.64
CA VAL A 68 -2.65 -24.36 3.92
C VAL A 68 -2.42 -25.43 2.85
N SER A 69 -2.32 -25.04 1.58
CA SER A 69 -2.26 -25.97 0.44
C SER A 69 -0.84 -26.38 0.05
N GLU A 70 0.15 -25.51 0.23
CA GLU A 70 1.52 -25.78 -0.18
C GLU A 70 2.39 -26.27 0.96
N ARG A 71 3.47 -26.96 0.59
CA ARG A 71 4.55 -27.32 1.51
C ARG A 71 5.90 -26.83 0.99
N GLY A 72 6.85 -26.73 1.90
CA GLY A 72 8.21 -26.33 1.58
C GLY A 72 8.44 -24.84 1.78
N TYR A 73 9.45 -24.54 2.59
CA TYR A 73 9.78 -23.20 3.02
C TYR A 73 10.00 -22.22 1.86
N LEU A 74 10.89 -22.58 0.92
CA LEU A 74 11.27 -21.71 -0.19
C LEU A 74 10.15 -21.53 -1.22
N THR A 75 9.30 -22.54 -1.39
CA THR A 75 8.15 -22.46 -2.30
C THR A 75 7.12 -21.47 -1.78
N ILE A 76 6.75 -21.59 -0.50
CA ILE A 76 5.81 -20.68 0.15
C ILE A 76 6.38 -19.27 0.16
N GLN A 77 7.65 -19.09 0.54
CA GLN A 77 8.30 -17.78 0.57
C GLN A 77 8.24 -17.08 -0.81
N ARG A 78 8.58 -17.81 -1.88
CA ARG A 78 8.57 -17.26 -3.24
C ARG A 78 7.17 -16.86 -3.70
N LYS A 79 6.19 -17.75 -3.52
CA LYS A 79 4.79 -17.50 -3.92
C LYS A 79 4.15 -16.39 -3.09
N ALA A 80 4.44 -16.33 -1.79
CA ALA A 80 3.95 -15.28 -0.91
C ALA A 80 4.45 -13.90 -1.35
N ARG A 81 5.75 -13.77 -1.68
CA ARG A 81 6.29 -12.53 -2.25
C ARG A 81 5.60 -12.14 -3.55
N ALA A 82 5.36 -13.11 -4.44
CA ALA A 82 4.66 -12.86 -5.70
C ALA A 82 3.23 -12.33 -5.46
N ILE A 83 2.47 -12.92 -4.54
CA ILE A 83 1.13 -12.45 -4.18
C ILE A 83 1.18 -11.01 -3.65
N LEU A 84 2.10 -10.72 -2.72
CA LEU A 84 2.23 -9.38 -2.11
C LEU A 84 2.57 -8.29 -3.15
N THR A 85 3.30 -8.63 -4.21
CA THR A 85 3.67 -7.68 -5.26
C THR A 85 2.74 -7.69 -6.48
N ASN A 86 1.78 -8.61 -6.56
CA ASN A 86 0.94 -8.74 -7.74
C ASN A 86 -0.24 -7.74 -7.67
N PRO A 87 -0.40 -6.85 -8.66
CA PRO A 87 -1.49 -5.87 -8.71
C PRO A 87 -2.89 -6.50 -8.78
N ASP A 88 -3.03 -7.76 -9.19
CA ASP A 88 -4.31 -8.46 -9.23
C ASP A 88 -4.94 -8.66 -7.84
N PHE A 89 -4.13 -8.57 -6.77
CA PHE A 89 -4.59 -8.64 -5.38
C PHE A 89 -4.64 -7.25 -4.71
N ALA A 90 -4.47 -6.17 -5.47
CA ALA A 90 -4.60 -4.81 -4.96
C ALA A 90 -6.07 -4.37 -5.03
N ASP A 91 -6.81 -4.62 -3.96
CA ASP A 91 -8.20 -4.16 -3.75
C ASP A 91 -8.31 -2.62 -3.78
#